data_AF-A0A344LWK6-F1
#
_entry.id   AF-A0A344LWK6-F1
#
_cell.length_a   1.000
_cell.length_b   1.000
_cell.length_c   1.000
_cell.angle_alpha   90.00
_cell.angle_beta   90.00
_cell.angle_gamma   90.00
#
_symmetry.space_group_name_H-M   'P 1'
#
loop_
_entity.id
_entity.type
_entity.pdbx_description
1 polymer ?
#
loop_
_entity_poly.entity_id
_entity_poly.type
_entity_poly.pdbx_seq_one_letter_code
_entity_poly.pdbx_strand_id
1 'polypeptide(L)'
;MKKINKESFKNYLNDVYQSKITFYEELSEFLSFFEIDCFSDDCKHKLSIEITDNDIKFAAIAKEPSIDFSLYDFVIETNKEAEEFVEQINKLGWPKQLE
;
A
#
# COMPACT_ATOMS: atom_id res chain seq x y z
N MET A 1 11.23 -11.97 16.61
CA MET A 1 10.30 -12.72 15.73
C MET A 1 9.86 -11.76 14.65
N LYS A 2 9.97 -12.12 13.36
CA LYS A 2 9.37 -11.32 12.29
C LYS A 2 7.85 -11.41 12.43
N LYS A 3 7.16 -10.27 12.50
CA LYS A 3 5.68 -10.23 12.65
C LYS A 3 5.00 -10.27 11.28
N ILE A 4 5.66 -9.73 10.26
CA ILE A 4 5.18 -9.71 8.88
C ILE A 4 5.88 -10.81 8.06
N ASN A 5 5.09 -11.58 7.33
CA ASN A 5 5.56 -12.41 6.22
C ASN A 5 5.42 -11.62 4.91
N LYS A 6 6.53 -11.03 4.47
CA LYS A 6 6.55 -10.15 3.30
C LYS A 6 6.23 -10.85 2.00
N GLU A 7 6.72 -12.07 1.83
CA GLU A 7 6.45 -12.87 0.62
C GLU A 7 4.97 -13.21 0.52
N SER A 8 4.35 -13.60 1.64
CA SER A 8 2.91 -13.85 1.70
C SER A 8 2.11 -12.60 1.34
N PHE A 9 2.43 -11.44 1.92
CA PHE A 9 1.69 -10.21 1.62
C PHE A 9 1.92 -9.72 0.18
N LYS A 10 3.15 -9.85 -0.33
CA LYS A 10 3.49 -9.57 -1.72
C LYS A 10 2.68 -10.43 -2.69
N ASN A 11 2.54 -11.73 -2.42
CA ASN A 11 1.73 -12.62 -3.26
C ASN A 11 0.26 -12.19 -3.24
N TYR A 12 -0.27 -11.86 -2.05
CA TYR A 12 -1.62 -11.31 -1.92
C TYR A 12 -1.81 -10.01 -2.74
N LEU A 13 -0.88 -9.05 -2.64
CA LEU A 13 -0.95 -7.80 -3.43
C LEU A 13 -0.92 -8.07 -4.93
N ASN A 14 -0.14 -9.06 -5.39
CA ASN A 14 -0.16 -9.46 -6.80
C ASN A 14 -1.52 -10.05 -7.18
N ASP A 15 -2.09 -10.96 -6.39
CA ASP A 15 -3.39 -11.57 -6.69
C ASP A 15 -4.51 -10.52 -6.80
N VAL A 16 -4.47 -9.48 -5.95
CA VAL A 16 -5.49 -8.42 -5.91
C VAL A 16 -5.24 -7.32 -6.95
N TYR A 17 -3.98 -6.94 -7.16
CA TYR A 17 -3.63 -5.71 -7.88
C TYR A 17 -2.66 -5.88 -9.05
N GLN A 18 -2.36 -7.09 -9.54
CA GLN A 18 -1.33 -7.32 -10.58
C GLN A 18 -1.36 -6.31 -11.74
N SER A 19 -2.53 -6.00 -12.28
CA SER A 19 -2.72 -5.08 -13.41
C SER A 19 -2.73 -3.60 -13.04
N LYS A 20 -2.77 -3.29 -11.74
CA LYS A 20 -2.85 -1.94 -11.15
C LYS A 20 -1.56 -1.51 -10.45
N ILE A 21 -0.60 -2.41 -10.26
CA ILE A 21 0.71 -2.07 -9.71
C ILE A 21 1.47 -1.23 -10.75
N THR A 22 1.71 0.04 -10.41
CA THR A 22 2.41 1.00 -11.28
C THR A 22 3.90 1.07 -10.97
N PHE A 23 4.28 0.71 -9.75
CA PHE A 23 5.67 0.68 -9.31
C PHE A 23 5.88 -0.40 -8.26
N TYR A 24 7.03 -1.06 -8.32
CA TYR A 24 7.47 -2.01 -7.31
C TYR A 24 8.99 -2.05 -7.24
N GLU A 25 9.53 -1.97 -6.02
CA GLU A 25 10.97 -2.06 -5.77
C GLU A 25 11.27 -2.79 -4.47
N GLU A 26 12.29 -3.64 -4.49
CA GLU A 26 12.91 -4.22 -3.29
C GLU A 26 14.24 -3.51 -3.03
N LEU A 27 14.22 -2.52 -2.14
CA LEU A 27 15.41 -1.73 -1.80
C LEU A 27 16.42 -2.54 -0.97
N SER A 28 15.94 -3.51 -0.19
CA SER A 28 16.78 -4.45 0.56
C SER A 28 15.99 -5.70 0.94
N GLU A 29 16.66 -6.70 1.52
CA GLU A 29 15.98 -7.87 2.12
C GLU A 29 15.02 -7.49 3.25
N PHE A 30 15.03 -6.24 3.73
CA PHE A 30 14.20 -5.74 4.83
C PHE A 30 13.04 -4.86 4.37
N LEU A 31 13.03 -4.41 3.12
CA LEU A 31 12.14 -3.35 2.66
C LEU A 31 11.64 -3.59 1.23
N SER A 32 10.32 -3.66 1.08
CA SER A 32 9.64 -3.73 -0.21
C SER A 32 8.66 -2.58 -0.35
N PHE A 33 8.56 -2.01 -1.55
CA PHE A 33 7.70 -0.88 -1.86
C PHE A 33 6.78 -1.21 -3.03
N PHE A 34 5.53 -0.77 -2.92
CA PHE A 34 4.53 -0.85 -3.98
C PHE A 34 3.85 0.50 -4.16
N GLU A 35 3.59 0.88 -5.41
CA GLU A 35 2.59 1.88 -5.74
C GLU A 35 1.53 1.27 -6.64
N ILE A 36 0.26 1.54 -6.35
CA ILE A 36 -0.88 0.86 -6.93
C ILE A 36 -1.96 1.89 -7.31
N ASP A 37 -2.32 1.95 -8.59
CA ASP A 37 -3.44 2.77 -9.06
C ASP A 37 -4.76 2.02 -8.90
N CYS A 38 -5.29 2.04 -7.67
CA CYS A 38 -6.49 1.28 -7.29
C CYS A 38 -7.73 2.11 -6.96
N PHE A 39 -7.62 3.44 -6.92
CA PHE A 39 -8.76 4.33 -6.69
C PHE A 39 -9.54 4.58 -8.00
N SER A 40 -10.60 5.40 -7.94
CA SER A 40 -11.36 5.76 -9.14
C SER A 40 -10.48 6.49 -10.16
N ASP A 41 -10.82 6.41 -11.45
CA ASP A 41 -10.01 6.97 -12.54
C ASP A 41 -9.81 8.49 -12.42
N ASP A 42 -10.77 9.19 -11.80
CA ASP A 42 -10.73 10.62 -11.51
C ASP A 42 -9.95 10.99 -10.23
N CYS A 43 -9.57 9.99 -9.41
CA CYS A 43 -8.76 10.20 -8.23
C CYS A 43 -7.32 10.55 -8.62
N LYS A 44 -6.82 11.66 -8.08
CA LYS A 44 -5.44 12.14 -8.28
C LYS A 44 -4.40 11.42 -7.44
N HIS A 45 -4.82 10.48 -6.61
CA HIS A 45 -3.95 9.74 -5.73
C HIS A 45 -3.86 8.27 -6.16
N LYS A 46 -2.79 7.61 -5.71
CA LYS A 46 -2.55 6.17 -5.81
C LYS A 46 -2.17 5.66 -4.43
N LEU A 47 -2.31 4.36 -4.22
CA LEU A 47 -1.93 3.73 -2.97
C LEU A 47 -0.42 3.46 -2.96
N SER A 48 0.26 3.87 -1.91
CA SER A 48 1.65 3.52 -1.61
C SER A 48 1.69 2.56 -0.41
N ILE A 49 2.44 1.48 -0.55
CA ILE A 49 2.60 0.46 0.48
C ILE A 49 4.09 0.21 0.72
N GLU A 50 4.52 0.38 1.97
CA GLU A 50 5.84 0.01 2.46
C GLU A 50 5.71 -1.25 3.30
N ILE A 51 6.52 -2.27 3.03
CA ILE A 51 6.49 -3.55 3.74
C ILE A 51 7.86 -3.78 4.38
N THR A 52 7.87 -3.90 5.71
CA THR A 52 9.04 -4.28 6.50
C THR A 52 8.81 -5.62 7.20
N ASP A 53 9.82 -6.13 7.91
CA ASP A 53 9.66 -7.34 8.73
C ASP A 53 8.79 -7.11 10.00
N ASN A 54 8.53 -5.83 10.33
CA ASN A 54 7.85 -5.42 11.57
C ASN A 54 6.44 -4.90 11.31
N ASP A 55 6.26 -4.18 10.20
CA ASP A 55 5.04 -3.46 9.88
C ASP A 55 4.82 -3.32 8.37
N ILE A 56 3.58 -3.00 8.01
CA ILE A 56 3.13 -2.63 6.69
C ILE A 56 2.52 -1.25 6.80
N LYS A 57 3.02 -0.30 6.04
CA LYS A 57 2.56 1.09 6.06
C LYS A 57 1.83 1.43 4.78
N PHE A 58 0.74 2.17 4.90
CA PHE A 58 -0.11 2.56 3.78
C PHE A 58 -0.22 4.09 3.73
N ALA A 59 -0.15 4.64 2.53
CA ALA A 59 -0.40 6.05 2.25
C ALA A 59 -1.17 6.22 0.95
N ALA A 60 -1.96 7.28 0.84
CA ALA A 60 -2.41 7.78 -0.45
C ALA A 60 -1.43 8.88 -0.89
N ILE A 61 -0.80 8.71 -2.04
CA ILE A 61 0.18 9.67 -2.58
C ILE A 61 -0.31 10.19 -3.93
N ALA A 62 0.06 11.41 -4.30
CA ALA A 62 -0.30 11.98 -5.59
C ALA A 62 0.26 11.15 -6.77
N LYS A 63 -0.52 11.03 -7.85
CA LYS A 63 -0.08 10.42 -9.12
C LYS A 63 0.93 11.31 -9.84
N GLU A 64 0.72 12.63 -9.78
CA GLU A 64 1.64 13.62 -10.32
C GLU A 64 2.67 14.02 -9.25
N PRO A 65 3.93 14.28 -9.64
CA PRO A 65 4.95 14.75 -8.71
C PRO A 65 4.50 16.04 -8.02
N SER A 66 4.26 15.95 -6.72
CA SER A 66 3.98 17.08 -5.85
C SER A 66 4.94 17.03 -4.65
N ILE A 67 5.18 18.18 -4.03
CA ILE A 67 5.83 18.19 -2.72
C ILE A 67 4.76 17.74 -1.73
N ASP A 68 4.81 16.45 -1.40
CA ASP A 68 3.94 15.84 -0.40
C ASP A 68 4.76 15.53 0.86
N PHE A 69 4.36 16.13 1.98
CA PHE A 69 4.96 15.90 3.28
C PHE A 69 4.15 14.90 4.13
N SER A 70 3.12 14.27 3.55
CA SER A 70 2.34 13.26 4.26
C SER A 70 3.23 12.07 4.64
N LEU A 71 3.35 11.84 5.94
CA LEU A 71 3.82 10.56 6.47
C LEU A 71 2.79 9.46 6.15
N TYR A 72 3.19 8.20 6.25
CA TYR A 72 2.24 7.09 6.14
C TYR A 72 1.05 7.29 7.08
N ASP A 73 -0.14 7.20 6.50
CA ASP A 73 -1.39 7.46 7.22
C ASP A 73 -1.75 6.30 8.15
N PHE A 74 -1.32 5.07 7.81
CA PHE A 74 -1.62 3.87 8.57
C PHE A 74 -0.41 2.96 8.67
N VAL A 75 -0.19 2.39 9.86
CA VAL A 75 0.87 1.42 10.16
C VAL A 75 0.22 0.19 10.79
N ILE A 76 0.45 -0.97 10.20
CA ILE A 76 -0.18 -2.25 10.58
C ILE A 76 0.90 -3.27 10.90
N GLU A 77 0.72 -4.04 11.98
CA GLU A 77 1.77 -4.96 12.48
C GLU A 77 1.57 -6.43 12.11
N THR A 78 0.49 -6.77 11.38
CA THR A 78 0.20 -8.16 10.97
C THR A 78 -0.27 -8.26 9.52
N ASN A 79 0.04 -9.38 8.85
CA ASN A 79 -0.47 -9.66 7.50
C ASN A 79 -1.99 -9.61 7.43
N LYS A 80 -2.67 -10.23 8.39
CA LYS A 80 -4.14 -10.35 8.40
C LYS A 80 -4.82 -8.98 8.45
N GLU A 81 -4.40 -8.11 9.36
CA GLU A 81 -4.95 -6.75 9.45
C GLU A 81 -4.65 -5.94 8.17
N ALA A 82 -3.50 -6.18 7.53
CA ALA A 82 -3.13 -5.50 6.29
C ALA A 82 -3.99 -5.96 5.10
N GLU A 83 -4.29 -7.25 5.02
CA GLU A 83 -5.24 -7.82 4.03
C GLU A 83 -6.66 -7.27 4.26
N GLU A 84 -7.13 -7.26 5.51
CA GLU A 84 -8.44 -6.67 5.88
C GLU A 84 -8.50 -5.17 5.52
N PHE A 85 -7.40 -4.44 5.66
CA PHE A 85 -7.33 -3.04 5.28
C PHE A 85 -7.36 -2.84 3.76
N VAL A 86 -6.69 -3.68 2.99
CA VAL A 86 -6.77 -3.69 1.52
C VAL A 86 -8.21 -3.97 1.06
N GLU A 87 -8.91 -4.92 1.69
CA GLU A 87 -10.33 -5.18 1.41
C GLU A 87 -11.22 -3.96 1.69
N GLN A 88 -10.95 -3.24 2.79
CA GLN A 88 -11.66 -2.01 3.11
C GLN A 88 -11.41 -0.92 2.06
N ILE A 89 -10.16 -0.74 1.63
CA ILE A 89 -9.80 0.20 0.56
C ILE A 89 -10.57 -0.14 -0.73
N ASN A 90 -10.61 -1.41 -1.11
CA ASN A 90 -11.32 -1.84 -2.31
C ASN A 90 -12.84 -1.62 -2.23
N LYS A 91 -13.42 -1.70 -1.02
CA LYS A 91 -14.86 -1.56 -0.81
C LYS A 91 -15.32 -0.12 -0.62
N LEU A 92 -14.53 0.68 0.10
CA LEU A 92 -14.93 2.00 0.60
C LEU A 92 -14.07 3.13 0.05
N GLY A 93 -12.99 2.82 -0.65
CA GLY A 93 -11.96 3.80 -1.02
C GLY A 93 -11.04 4.11 0.17
N TRP A 94 -10.25 5.17 0.01
CA TRP A 94 -9.34 5.61 1.08
C TRP A 94 -10.13 6.10 2.31
N PRO A 95 -9.73 5.73 3.55
CA PRO A 95 -10.45 6.10 4.77
C PRO A 95 -10.42 7.60 5.13
N LYS A 96 -9.71 8.43 4.35
CA LYS A 96 -9.80 9.90 4.40
C LYS A 96 -10.45 10.40 3.11
N GLN A 97 -11.28 11.44 3.19
CA GLN A 97 -11.72 12.16 1.99
C GLN A 97 -10.47 12.71 1.29
N LEU A 98 -10.18 12.17 0.11
CA LEU A 98 -9.16 12.70 -0.79
C LEU A 98 -9.85 13.78 -1.62
N GLU A 99 -9.42 15.04 -1.46
CA GLU A 99 -9.90 16.19 -2.25
C GLU A 99 -9.36 16.17 -3.70
#